data_AF-A0A1Q7Q025-F1
#
_entry.id   AF-A0A1Q7Q025-F1
#
_cell.length_a   1.000
_cell.length_b   1.000
_cell.length_c   1.000
_cell.angle_alpha   90.00
_cell.angle_beta   90.00
_cell.angle_gamma   90.00
#
_symmetry.space_group_name_H-M   'P 1'
#
loop_
_entity.id
_entity.type
_entity.pdbx_description
1 polymer ?
#
loop_
_entity_poly.entity_id
_entity_poly.type
_entity_poly.pdbx_seq_one_letter_code
_entity_poly.pdbx_strand_id
1 'polypeptide(L)'
;MDTIEALKQVMIFKDVPDHVLEIVARTAEEVTIPAGETIVSMTDRPNALYVIRSGTVRAFPEGGKAPPVLFGTGETIGDAQFIDGGVPAGP
;
A
#
# COMPACT_ATOMS: atom_id res chain seq x y z
N MET A 1 7.36 15.12 -4.29
CA MET A 1 7.22 14.83 -2.85
C MET A 1 8.40 13.97 -2.45
N ASP A 2 9.04 14.25 -1.32
CA ASP A 2 10.14 13.44 -0.81
C ASP A 2 9.63 12.07 -0.29
N THR A 3 10.42 11.00 -0.39
CA THR A 3 9.99 9.63 -0.02
C THR A 3 9.82 9.49 1.48
N ILE A 4 10.67 10.14 2.27
CA ILE A 4 10.55 10.14 3.73
C ILE A 4 9.29 10.91 4.13
N GLU A 5 9.02 12.04 3.50
CA GLU A 5 7.79 12.81 3.74
C GLU A 5 6.53 11.99 3.42
N ALA A 6 6.55 11.18 2.36
CA ALA A 6 5.45 10.26 2.06
C ALA A 6 5.30 9.15 3.11
N LEU A 7 6.41 8.57 3.56
CA LEU A 7 6.39 7.55 4.60
C LEU A 7 5.88 8.11 5.94
N LYS A 8 6.21 9.35 6.31
CA LYS A 8 5.72 9.99 7.53
C LYS A 8 4.19 10.19 7.57
N GLN A 9 3.53 10.26 6.41
CA GLN A 9 2.07 10.35 6.34
C GLN A 9 1.38 8.99 6.60
N VAL A 10 2.13 7.89 6.51
CA VAL A 10 1.61 6.54 6.72
C VAL A 10 1.53 6.24 8.21
N MET A 11 0.36 5.76 8.66
CA MET A 11 0.09 5.53 10.08
C MET A 11 1.08 4.59 10.77
N ILE A 12 1.53 3.52 10.09
CA ILE A 12 2.49 2.55 10.64
C ILE A 12 3.92 3.12 10.78
N PHE A 13 4.22 4.26 10.15
CA PHE A 13 5.53 4.90 10.16
C PHE A 13 5.56 6.21 10.96
N LYS A 14 4.42 6.63 11.52
CA LYS A 14 4.27 7.94 12.19
C LYS A 14 5.26 8.20 13.34
N ASP A 15 5.64 7.14 14.06
CA ASP A 15 6.54 7.21 15.22
C ASP A 15 7.95 6.68 14.92
N VAL A 16 8.26 6.41 13.65
CA VAL A 16 9.56 5.88 13.23
C VAL A 16 10.54 7.03 13.03
N PRO A 17 11.73 7.02 13.67
CA PRO A 17 12.72 8.08 13.50
C PRO A 17 13.20 8.24 12.05
N ASP A 18 13.49 9.48 11.65
CA ASP A 18 13.91 9.84 10.29
C ASP A 18 15.07 8.99 9.75
N HIS A 19 16.08 8.70 10.57
CA HIS A 19 17.23 7.88 10.16
C HIS A 19 16.86 6.42 9.84
N VAL A 20 15.77 5.90 10.43
CA VAL A 20 15.23 4.57 10.09
C VAL A 20 14.36 4.65 8.84
N LEU A 21 13.55 5.71 8.70
CA LEU A 21 12.76 5.96 7.49
C LEU A 21 13.65 6.13 6.26
N GLU A 22 14.84 6.71 6.40
CA GLU A 22 15.83 6.77 5.33
C GLU A 22 16.25 5.38 4.83
N ILE A 23 16.37 4.39 5.72
CA ILE A 23 16.70 3.01 5.32
C ILE A 23 15.56 2.44 4.48
N VAL A 24 14.32 2.61 4.93
CA VAL A 24 13.11 2.16 4.22
C VAL A 24 12.99 2.86 2.87
N ALA A 25 13.16 4.18 2.84
CA ALA A 25 13.10 4.99 1.63
C ALA A 25 14.15 4.56 0.58
N ARG A 26 15.35 4.15 1.01
CA ARG A 26 16.39 3.61 0.11
C ARG A 26 16.03 2.24 -0.48
N THR A 27 15.19 1.46 0.19
CA THR A 27 14.72 0.15 -0.30
C THR A 27 13.40 0.24 -1.07
N ALA A 28 12.70 1.37 -0.97
CA ALA A 28 11.44 1.60 -1.64
C ALA A 28 11.66 1.89 -3.13
N GLU A 29 10.77 1.35 -3.97
CA GLU A 29 10.74 1.62 -5.40
C GLU A 29 9.54 2.49 -5.75
N GLU A 30 9.75 3.49 -6.62
CA GLU A 30 8.65 4.29 -7.15
C GLU A 30 8.03 3.59 -8.36
N VAL A 31 6.74 3.24 -8.24
CA VAL A 31 5.99 2.56 -9.31
C VAL A 31 4.86 3.45 -9.78
N THR A 32 4.74 3.63 -11.09
CA THR A 32 3.61 4.33 -11.72
C THR A 32 2.71 3.31 -12.41
N ILE A 33 1.43 3.31 -12.05
CA ILE A 33 0.43 2.37 -12.60
C ILE A 33 -0.67 3.17 -13.32
N PRO A 34 -0.98 2.84 -14.58
CA PRO A 34 -2.04 3.51 -15.33
C PRO A 34 -3.42 3.31 -14.70
N ALA A 35 -4.33 4.27 -14.93
CA ALA A 35 -5.71 4.14 -14.49
C ALA A 35 -6.38 2.92 -15.14
N GLY A 36 -7.01 2.08 -14.32
CA GLY A 36 -7.68 0.87 -14.76
C GLY A 36 -6.84 -0.41 -14.66
N GLU A 37 -5.55 -0.29 -14.33
CA GLU A 37 -4.71 -1.46 -14.07
C GLU A 37 -4.78 -1.92 -12.61
N THR A 38 -4.50 -3.21 -12.40
CA THR A 38 -4.51 -3.85 -11.09
C THR A 38 -3.16 -3.64 -10.40
N ILE A 39 -3.19 -3.13 -9.16
CA ILE A 39 -1.99 -2.93 -8.33
C ILE A 39 -1.66 -4.18 -7.50
N VAL A 40 -2.67 -4.72 -6.81
CA VAL A 40 -2.56 -5.92 -5.97
C VAL A 40 -3.81 -6.76 -6.20
N SER A 41 -3.63 -8.08 -6.40
CA SER A 41 -4.72 -9.05 -6.38
C SER A 41 -4.77 -9.81 -5.05
N MET A 42 -5.95 -10.24 -4.61
CA MET A 42 -6.10 -11.13 -3.45
C MET A 42 -5.40 -12.49 -3.62
N THR A 43 -5.11 -12.87 -4.87
CA THR A 43 -4.38 -14.09 -5.21
C THR A 43 -2.86 -13.91 -5.17
N ASP A 44 -2.37 -12.67 -5.12
CA ASP A 44 -0.95 -12.42 -5.03
C ASP A 44 -0.45 -12.68 -3.62
N ARG A 45 0.74 -13.29 -3.52
CA ARG A 45 1.42 -13.37 -2.23
C ARG A 45 1.79 -11.95 -1.81
N PRO A 46 1.54 -11.55 -0.54
CA PRO A 46 1.95 -10.25 -0.07
C PRO A 46 3.48 -10.17 -0.12
N ASN A 47 4.01 -9.36 -1.04
CA ASN A 47 5.44 -9.16 -1.24
C ASN A 47 5.87 -7.71 -1.01
N ALA A 48 4.93 -6.78 -0.88
CA ALA A 48 5.20 -5.36 -0.74
C ALA A 48 4.07 -4.61 -0.04
N LEU A 49 4.44 -3.47 0.54
CA LEU A 49 3.54 -2.43 1.03
C LEU A 49 3.53 -1.28 0.03
N TYR A 50 2.36 -0.78 -0.34
CA TYR A 50 2.22 0.35 -1.25
C TYR A 50 1.76 1.61 -0.52
N VAL A 51 2.35 2.75 -0.85
CA VAL A 51 1.96 4.08 -0.37
C VAL A 51 1.50 4.92 -1.56
N ILE A 52 0.28 5.44 -1.50
CA ILE A 52 -0.27 6.23 -2.60
C ILE A 52 0.33 7.64 -2.54
N ARG A 53 1.22 7.96 -3.48
CA ARG A 53 1.81 9.29 -3.62
C ARG A 53 0.92 10.29 -4.36
N SER A 54 0.11 9.79 -5.30
CA SER A 54 -0.77 10.60 -6.13
C SER A 54 -1.82 9.69 -6.79
N GLY A 55 -3.01 10.25 -7.05
CA GLY A 55 -4.12 9.53 -7.67
C GLY A 55 -5.08 8.89 -6.66
N THR A 56 -5.88 7.96 -7.15
CA THR A 56 -6.94 7.29 -6.38
C THR A 56 -7.00 5.82 -6.77
N VAL A 57 -7.02 4.95 -5.77
CA VAL A 57 -7.11 3.50 -5.94
C VAL A 57 -8.48 3.02 -5.47
N ARG A 58 -9.04 2.05 -6.19
CA ARG A 58 -10.29 1.37 -5.82
C ARG A 58 -9.96 -0.05 -5.37
N ALA A 59 -10.28 -0.37 -4.13
CA ALA A 59 -10.29 -1.76 -3.68
C ALA A 59 -11.69 -2.33 -3.83
N PHE A 60 -11.79 -3.47 -4.51
CA PHE A 60 -13.05 -4.18 -4.71
C PHE A 60 -13.16 -5.30 -3.68
N PRO A 61 -14.21 -5.31 -2.83
CA PRO A 61 -14.47 -6.40 -1.91
C PRO A 61 -14.66 -7.73 -2.65
N GLU A 62 -14.25 -8.83 -2.01
CA GLU A 62 -14.39 -10.16 -2.58
C GLU A 62 -15.85 -10.46 -2.95
N GLY A 63 -16.05 -11.00 -4.17
CA GLY A 63 -17.37 -11.34 -4.69
C GLY A 63 -18.28 -10.14 -5.01
N GLY A 64 -17.78 -8.91 -5.00
CA GLY A 64 -18.53 -7.72 -5.44
C GLY A 64 -19.76 -7.39 -4.58
N LYS A 65 -19.83 -7.94 -3.36
CA LYS A 65 -21.00 -7.82 -2.46
C LYS A 65 -21.13 -6.45 -1.79
N ALA A 66 -20.12 -5.60 -1.92
CA ALA A 66 -20.07 -4.26 -1.35
C ALA A 66 -19.45 -3.26 -2.34
N PRO A 67 -19.80 -1.97 -2.22
CA PRO A 67 -19.21 -0.93 -3.06
C PRO A 67 -17.69 -0.87 -2.88
N PRO A 68 -16.94 -0.44 -3.91
CA PRO A 68 -15.50 -0.30 -3.81
C PRO A 68 -15.12 0.75 -2.75
N VAL A 69 -14.06 0.46 -2.01
CA VAL A 69 -13.44 1.39 -1.07
C VAL A 69 -12.41 2.22 -1.84
N LEU A 70 -12.40 3.53 -1.59
CA LEU A 70 -11.47 4.46 -2.23
C LEU A 70 -10.32 4.78 -1.29
N PHE A 71 -9.11 4.71 -1.83
CA PHE A 71 -7.89 5.12 -1.17
C PHE A 71 -7.23 6.25 -1.97
N GLY A 72 -6.83 7.30 -1.28
CA GLY A 72 -6.21 8.50 -1.84
C GLY A 72 -4.77 8.69 -1.36
N THR A 73 -4.23 9.87 -1.64
CA THR A 73 -2.85 10.22 -1.31
C THR A 73 -2.59 10.12 0.20
N GLY A 74 -1.47 9.47 0.58
CA GLY A 74 -1.09 9.23 1.97
C GLY A 74 -1.63 7.94 2.58
N GLU A 75 -2.56 7.26 1.91
CA GLU A 75 -3.08 5.97 2.35
C GLU A 75 -2.23 4.79 1.86
N THR A 76 -2.34 3.66 2.56
CA THR A 76 -1.61 2.43 2.29
C THR A 76 -2.49 1.30 1.78
N ILE A 77 -1.89 0.41 0.99
CA ILE A 77 -2.53 -0.83 0.51
C ILE A 77 -1.57 -1.99 0.73
N GLY A 78 -2.13 -3.17 1.06
CA GLY A 78 -1.38 -4.41 1.27
C GLY A 78 -0.74 -4.53 2.66
N ASP A 79 -0.91 -3.52 3.51
CA ASP A 79 -0.42 -3.45 4.89
C ASP A 79 -0.95 -4.59 5.77
N ALA A 80 -2.25 -4.89 5.72
CA ALA A 80 -2.84 -5.97 6.51
C ALA A 80 -2.21 -7.34 6.18
N GLN A 81 -2.02 -7.63 4.89
CA GLN A 81 -1.42 -8.90 4.45
C GLN A 81 0.10 -8.95 4.70
N PHE A 82 0.78 -7.81 4.63
CA PHE A 82 2.21 -7.68 4.89
C PHE A 82 2.55 -7.80 6.39
N ILE A 83 1.73 -7.21 7.27
CA ILE A 83 1.98 -7.18 8.73
C ILE A 83 1.54 -8.47 9.41
N ASP A 84 0.39 -9.04 9.04
CA ASP A 84 -0.11 -10.28 9.65
C ASP A 84 0.56 -11.54 9.07
N GLY A 85 1.47 -11.39 8.09
CA GLY A 85 2.10 -12.51 7.38
C GLY A 85 1.09 -13.33 6.58
N GLY A 86 0.06 -12.66 6.07
CA GLY A 86 -1.21 -13.23 5.64
C GLY A 86 -1.07 -14.50 4.81
N VAL A 87 -1.62 -15.60 5.33
CA VAL A 87 -1.94 -16.77 4.51
C VAL A 87 -2.98 -16.28 3.48
N PRO A 88 -2.78 -16.48 2.17
CA PRO A 88 -3.79 -16.13 1.18
C PRO A 88 -5.11 -16.78 1.59
N ALA A 89 -6.22 -16.03 1.53
CA ALA A 89 -7.54 -16.62 1.67
C ALA A 89 -7.66 -17.71 0.60
N GLY A 90 -7.57 -18.96 1.05
CA GLY A 90 -7.72 -20.13 0.19
C GLY A 90 -9.13 -20.19 -0.41
N PRO A 91 -9.33 -21.01 -1.45
CA PRO A 91 -10.56 -21.05 -2.23
C PRO A 91 -11.81 -21.39 -1.41
#